data_AF-A0A359ECS5-F1
#
_entry.id   AF-A0A359ECS5-F1
#
_cell.length_a   1.000
_cell.length_b   1.000
_cell.length_c   1.000
_cell.angle_alpha   90.00
_cell.angle_beta   90.00
_cell.angle_gamma   90.00
#
_symmetry.space_group_name_H-M   'P 1'
#
loop_
_entity.id
_entity.type
_entity.pdbx_description
1 polymer ?
#
loop_
_entity_poly.entity_id
_entity_poly.type
_entity_poly.pdbx_seq_one_letter_code
_entity_poly.pdbx_strand_id
1 'polypeptide(L)' 'MTLNKSLCELEKQGFIVTDFKDYKKLVRHGEYVCEGCGRVARRKKNLCHPKPLYPKEDKKK' A
#
# COMPACT_ATOMS: atom_id res chain seq x y z
N MET A 1 -4.59 -24.24 -7.68
CA MET A 1 -5.30 -22.95 -7.48
C MET A 1 -4.23 -21.87 -7.27
N THR A 2 -3.79 -21.22 -8.33
CA THR A 2 -2.67 -20.25 -8.30
C THR A 2 -3.16 -18.91 -7.77
N LEU A 3 -2.81 -18.60 -6.52
CA LEU A 3 -3.03 -17.30 -5.87
C LEU A 3 -2.08 -16.24 -6.45
N ASN A 4 -2.14 -15.99 -7.75
CA ASN A 4 -1.40 -14.91 -8.42
C ASN A 4 -2.26 -13.64 -8.50
N LYS A 5 -2.97 -13.31 -7.42
CA LYS A 5 -3.71 -12.05 -7.34
C LYS A 5 -2.72 -10.92 -7.14
N SER A 6 -2.56 -10.11 -8.18
CA SER A 6 -1.76 -8.89 -8.10
C SER A 6 -2.36 -7.98 -7.02
N LEU A 7 -1.53 -7.21 -6.33
CA LEU A 7 -1.96 -6.26 -5.28
C LEU A 7 -3.12 -5.36 -5.73
N CYS A 8 -3.16 -4.97 -7.01
CA CYS A 8 -4.27 -4.22 -7.60
C CYS A 8 -5.62 -4.97 -7.58
N GLU A 9 -5.62 -6.30 -7.69
CA GLU A 9 -6.83 -7.11 -7.71
C GLU A 9 -7.39 -7.35 -6.30
N LEU A 10 -6.51 -7.42 -5.30
CA LEU A 10 -6.91 -7.37 -3.88
C LEU A 10 -7.52 -6.00 -3.55
N GLU A 11 -6.95 -4.94 -4.11
CA GLU A 11 -7.47 -3.59 -3.90
C GLU A 11 -8.83 -3.32 -4.51
N LYS A 12 -9.14 -3.91 -5.67
CA LYS A 12 -10.52 -3.90 -6.19
C LYS A 12 -11.54 -4.48 -5.22
N GLN A 13 -11.12 -5.31 -4.26
CA GLN A 13 -11.98 -5.89 -3.23
C GLN A 13 -11.99 -5.06 -1.94
N GLY A 14 -11.33 -3.89 -1.91
CA GLY A 14 -11.25 -3.04 -0.73
C GLY A 14 -10.28 -3.55 0.34
N PHE A 15 -9.39 -4.47 -0.01
CA PHE A 15 -8.53 -5.18 0.95
C PHE A 15 -7.61 -4.25 1.75
N ILE A 16 -7.22 -3.07 1.24
CA ILE A 16 -6.48 -2.07 2.05
C ILE A 16 -7.37 -1.50 3.14
N VAL A 17 -8.63 -1.19 2.85
CA VAL A 17 -9.54 -0.59 3.83
C VAL A 17 -9.94 -1.62 4.88
N THR A 18 -10.22 -2.85 4.47
CA THR A 18 -10.68 -3.92 5.36
C THR A 18 -9.54 -4.58 6.14
N ASP A 19 -8.40 -4.84 5.50
CA ASP A 19 -7.31 -5.65 6.06
C ASP A 19 -5.92 -5.05 5.82
N PHE A 20 -5.79 -3.78 6.24
CA PHE A 20 -4.55 -3.01 6.14
C PHE A 20 -3.35 -3.69 6.82
N LYS A 21 -3.60 -4.55 7.82
CA LYS A 21 -2.57 -5.22 8.61
C LYS A 21 -1.91 -6.36 7.84
N ASP A 22 -2.69 -7.17 7.11
CA ASP A 22 -2.14 -8.20 6.22
C ASP A 22 -1.60 -7.60 4.93
N TYR A 23 -2.24 -6.55 4.40
CA TYR A 23 -1.71 -5.78 3.28
C TYR A 23 -0.27 -5.30 3.52
N LYS A 24 0.00 -4.74 4.70
CA LYS A 24 1.34 -4.32 5.14
C LYS A 24 2.40 -5.44 5.10
N LYS A 25 2.01 -6.70 5.26
CA LYS A 25 2.94 -7.85 5.15
C LYS A 25 3.25 -8.18 3.69
N LEU A 26 2.30 -7.93 2.79
CA LEU A 26 2.45 -8.17 1.35
C LEU A 26 3.32 -7.10 0.68
N VAL A 27 3.36 -5.87 1.20
CA VAL A 27 4.12 -4.76 0.60
C VAL A 27 5.40 -4.45 1.38
N ARG A 28 6.53 -4.96 0.86
CA ARG A 28 7.85 -4.66 1.43
C ARG A 28 8.33 -3.27 1.00
N HIS A 29 8.70 -2.43 1.98
CA HIS A 29 9.26 -1.07 1.80
C HIS A 29 8.32 0.02 1.23
N GLY A 30 7.01 -0.17 1.36
CA GLY A 30 6.03 0.85 1.05
C GLY A 30 5.83 1.88 2.16
N GLU A 31 5.97 3.18 1.88
CA GLU A 31 5.65 4.22 2.87
C GLU A 31 4.28 4.85 2.62
N TYR A 32 3.84 4.87 1.37
CA TYR A 32 2.55 5.40 0.95
C TYR A 32 1.85 4.40 0.04
N VAL A 33 0.53 4.40 0.07
CA VAL A 33 -0.33 3.65 -0.84
C VAL A 33 -1.32 4.58 -1.52
N CYS A 34 -1.64 4.34 -2.79
CA CYS A 34 -2.68 5.08 -3.48
C CYS A 34 -4.04 4.55 -3.06
N GLU A 35 -4.89 5.40 -2.47
CA GLU A 35 -6.27 5.03 -2.12
C GLU A 35 -7.14 4.69 -3.34
N GLY A 36 -6.80 5.22 -4.53
CA GLY A 36 -7.61 5.01 -5.74
C GLY A 36 -7.24 3.78 -6.57
N CYS A 37 -6.04 3.22 -6.39
CA CYS A 37 -5.59 2.10 -7.23
C CYS A 37 -4.72 1.06 -6.51
N GLY A 38 -4.46 1.24 -5.22
CA GLY A 38 -3.70 0.27 -4.45
C GLY A 38 -2.20 0.29 -4.66
N ARG A 39 -1.66 1.23 -5.44
CA ARG A 39 -0.24 1.28 -5.77
C ARG A 39 0.57 1.72 -4.56
N VAL A 40 1.63 0.98 -4.23
CA VAL A 40 2.54 1.33 -3.13
C VAL A 40 3.79 2.03 -3.64
N ALA A 41 4.17 3.10 -2.95
CA ALA A 41 5.41 3.81 -3.22
C ALA A 41 6.08 4.29 -1.93
N ARG A 42 7.38 4.50 -2.01
CA ARG A 42 8.17 5.08 -0.92
C ARG A 42 7.96 6.60 -0.78
N ARG A 43 7.53 7.27 -1.84
CA ARG A 43 7.29 8.72 -1.86
C ARG A 43 5.90 9.04 -2.38
N LYS A 44 5.21 9.95 -1.70
CA LYS A 44 3.88 10.45 -2.07
C LYS A 44 3.80 10.96 -3.52
N LYS A 45 4.88 11.57 -4.04
CA LYS A 45 4.96 12.15 -5.40
C LYS A 45 4.79 11.14 -6.54
N ASN A 46 4.92 9.84 -6.25
CA ASN A 46 4.80 8.78 -7.24
C ASN A 46 3.36 8.20 -7.32
N LEU A 47 2.42 8.76 -6.55
CA LEU A 47 1.05 8.27 -6.41
C LEU A 47 0.07 9.42 -6.67
N CYS A 48 -1.09 9.09 -7.24
CA CYS A 48 -2.16 10.06 -7.48
C CYS A 48 -2.79 10.54 -6.17
N HIS A 49 -3.17 9.59 -5.30
CA HIS A 49 -3.81 9.84 -4.00
C HIS A 49 -3.05 9.14 -2.86
N PRO A 50 -1.87 9.66 -2.46
CA PRO A 50 -1.00 9.02 -1.49
C PRO A 50 -1.58 9.05 -0.07
N LYS A 51 -1.79 7.88 0.52
CA LYS A 51 -2.15 7.65 1.92
C LYS A 51 -0.98 6.98 2.65
N PRO A 52 -0.52 7.51 3.79
CA PRO A 52 0.60 6.91 4.53
C PRO A 52 0.24 5.52 5.07
N LEU A 53 1.11 4.53 4.82
CA LEU A 53 0.96 3.15 5.31
C LEU A 53 1.46 3.02 6.75
N TYR A 54 2.61 3.63 7.03
CA TYR A 54 3.24 3.64 8.34
C TYR A 54 3.42 5.10 8.77
N PRO A 55 3.17 5.44 10.04
CA PRO A 55 3.67 6.70 10.57
C PRO A 55 5.19 6.67 10.37
N LYS A 56 5.70 7.60 9.58
CA LYS A 56 7.14 7.70 9.36
C LYS A 56 7.77 8.11 10.67
N GLU A 57 8.44 7.17 11.34
CA GLU A 57 9.42 7.55 12.34
C GLU A 57 10.55 8.22 11.57
N ASP A 58 10.59 9.54 11.73
CA ASP A 58 11.45 10.50 11.09
C ASP A 58 12.91 10.09 11.33
N LYS A 59 13.51 9.32 10.41
CA LYS A 59 14.97 9.21 10.35
C LYS A 59 15.52 10.51 9.81
N LYS A 60 15.53 11.52 10.69
CA LYS A 60 16.38 12.70 10.66
C LYS A 60 17.82 12.18 10.74
N LYS A 61 18.52 12.18 9.60
CA LYS A 61 19.98 12.06 9.56
C LYS A 61 20.54 13.45 9.34
#